data_AF-A0AA35V0X7-F1
#
_entry.id   AF-A0AA35V0X7-F1
#
_cell.length_a   1.000
_cell.length_b   1.000
_cell.length_c   1.000
_cell.angle_alpha   90.00
_cell.angle_beta   90.00
_cell.angle_gamma   90.00
#
_symmetry.space_group_name_H-M   'P 1'
#
loop_
_entity.id
_entity.type
_entity.pdbx_description
1 polymer ?
#
loop_
_entity_poly.entity_id
_entity_poly.type
_entity_poly.pdbx_seq_one_letter_code
_entity_poly.pdbx_strand_id
1 'polypeptide(L)'
;MVASTHDADREILQRNEEVCSGRIVPDVITALDNHDMAVLWISPNEEWRTIRKALNTYLIHQHKLNTLRDLRQNVVEGMLEFLRESGRKKVAVDIGKLSFAVALNQMSNTCLSLNMTSYKSDDIGGFKTAVKTLMEVDGKFNMADIFPVLKPLDPQNIRRQAKVAYDWFDRVTTGFISERLKHRMSSLERFGDMLDSLLDYS
;
A
#
# COMPACT_ATOMS: atom_id res chain seq x y z
N MET A 1 25.90 9.64 1.79
CA MET A 1 26.59 8.68 2.68
C MET A 1 25.97 7.32 2.43
N VAL A 2 26.78 6.27 2.28
CA VAL A 2 26.28 4.90 2.09
C VAL A 2 26.77 4.08 3.28
N ALA A 3 25.85 3.42 3.98
CA ALA A 3 26.18 2.45 5.02
C ALA A 3 26.30 1.07 4.38
N SER A 4 27.39 0.37 4.63
CA SER A 4 27.66 -0.94 4.01
C SER A 4 28.31 -1.93 4.97
N THR A 5 28.30 -1.62 6.27
CA THR A 5 28.81 -2.49 7.33
C THR A 5 27.82 -2.52 8.49
N HIS A 6 27.78 -3.64 9.18
CA HIS A 6 26.92 -3.81 10.36
C HIS A 6 27.17 -2.73 11.43
N ASP A 7 28.43 -2.36 11.67
CA ASP A 7 28.75 -1.31 12.65
C ASP A 7 28.24 0.06 12.20
N ALA A 8 28.34 0.41 10.92
CA ALA A 8 27.76 1.64 10.38
C ALA A 8 26.23 1.64 10.47
N ASP A 9 25.58 0.53 10.14
CA ASP A 9 24.13 0.38 10.27
C ASP A 9 23.68 0.51 11.74
N ARG A 10 24.43 -0.09 12.68
CA ARG A 10 24.16 0.03 14.12
C ARG A 10 24.31 1.47 14.61
N GLU A 11 25.34 2.18 14.17
CA GLU A 11 25.52 3.59 14.52
C GLU A 11 24.35 4.45 14.02
N ILE A 12 23.91 4.25 12.78
CA ILE A 12 22.87 5.07 12.14
C ILE A 12 21.47 4.73 12.67
N LEU A 13 21.13 3.44 12.73
CA LEU A 13 19.75 2.98 12.99
C LEU A 13 19.43 2.76 14.46
N GLN A 14 20.43 2.64 15.34
CA GLN A 14 20.19 2.38 16.77
C GLN A 14 20.75 3.50 17.66
N ARG A 15 22.00 3.90 17.45
CA ARG A 15 22.65 4.88 18.34
C ARG A 15 22.26 6.32 18.03
N ASN A 16 22.06 6.64 16.75
CA ASN A 16 21.73 7.98 16.28
C ASN A 16 20.37 8.04 15.57
N GLU A 17 19.44 7.13 15.92
CA GLU A 17 18.13 7.00 15.25
C GLU A 17 17.37 8.33 15.20
N GLU A 18 17.37 9.10 16.29
CA GLU A 18 16.65 10.39 16.36
C GLU A 18 17.11 11.38 15.28
N VAL A 19 18.42 11.46 15.03
CA VAL A 19 18.99 12.38 14.03
C VAL A 19 18.89 11.79 12.61
N CYS A 20 19.01 10.47 12.48
CA CYS A 20 19.07 9.77 11.19
C CYS A 20 17.73 9.28 10.65
N SER A 21 16.63 9.45 11.39
CA SER A 21 15.30 8.96 11.03
C SER A 21 14.52 9.88 10.08
N GLY A 22 15.09 11.05 9.74
CA GLY A 22 14.57 11.93 8.71
C GLY A 22 14.52 11.26 7.33
N ARG A 23 13.55 11.66 6.51
CA ARG A 23 13.34 11.08 5.18
C ARG A 23 13.66 12.10 4.08
N ILE A 24 14.37 11.65 3.07
CA ILE A 24 14.52 12.41 1.82
C ILE A 24 13.28 12.09 0.99
N VAL A 25 12.47 13.11 0.69
CA VAL A 25 11.26 12.98 -0.12
C VAL A 25 11.61 13.28 -1.58
N PRO A 26 11.56 12.28 -2.49
CA PRO A 26 11.78 12.52 -3.91
C PRO A 26 10.65 13.35 -4.52
N ASP A 27 10.95 14.10 -5.59
CA ASP A 27 10.01 15.00 -6.26
C ASP A 27 8.76 14.27 -6.78
N VAL A 28 8.91 13.01 -7.20
CA VAL A 28 7.78 12.15 -7.62
C VAL A 28 6.70 12.02 -6.54
N ILE A 29 7.10 11.98 -5.27
CA ILE A 29 6.20 11.81 -4.12
C ILE A 29 5.39 13.08 -3.87
N THR A 30 5.89 14.26 -4.29
CA THR A 30 5.15 15.52 -4.16
C THR A 30 3.89 15.58 -5.05
N ALA A 31 3.71 14.59 -5.93
CA ALA A 31 2.46 14.39 -6.66
C ALA A 31 1.31 13.88 -5.78
N LEU A 32 1.61 13.27 -4.63
CA LEU A 32 0.64 12.87 -3.62
C LEU A 32 0.22 14.09 -2.80
N ASP A 33 -1.08 14.35 -2.76
CA ASP A 33 -1.64 15.40 -1.91
C ASP A 33 -1.39 15.04 -0.44
N ASN A 34 -0.93 16.01 0.37
CA ASN A 34 -0.51 15.78 1.76
C ASN A 34 0.56 14.67 1.91
N HIS A 35 1.50 14.59 0.97
CA HIS A 35 2.61 13.64 1.02
C HIS A 35 3.42 13.69 2.33
N ASP A 36 3.45 14.83 3.00
CA ASP A 36 4.05 15.04 4.31
C ASP A 36 3.32 14.32 5.45
N MET A 37 2.08 13.89 5.25
CA MET A 37 1.30 13.06 6.18
C MET A 37 1.33 11.56 5.85
N ALA A 38 1.85 11.18 4.68
CA ALA A 38 1.94 9.78 4.29
C ALA A 38 2.91 9.05 5.23
N VAL A 39 2.51 7.91 5.82
CA VAL A 39 3.31 7.17 6.82
C VAL A 39 4.75 6.82 6.36
N LEU A 40 4.95 6.70 5.05
CA LEU A 40 6.25 6.41 4.45
C LEU A 40 7.16 7.64 4.33
N TRP A 41 6.62 8.86 4.44
CA TRP A 41 7.33 10.11 4.15
C TRP A 41 7.25 11.13 5.28
N ILE A 42 6.26 11.03 6.17
CA ILE A 42 6.13 11.85 7.37
C ILE A 42 7.37 11.69 8.25
N SER A 43 7.83 12.82 8.79
CA SER A 43 8.91 12.86 9.76
C SER A 43 8.49 12.15 11.06
N PRO A 44 9.42 11.49 11.76
CA PRO A 44 9.10 10.80 13.02
C PRO A 44 8.57 11.78 14.08
N ASN A 45 7.26 11.74 14.30
CA ASN A 45 6.53 12.52 15.30
C ASN A 45 5.50 11.62 16.00
N GLU A 46 4.67 12.20 16.89
CA GLU A 46 3.63 11.44 17.60
C GLU A 46 2.58 10.84 16.65
N GLU A 47 2.26 11.55 15.57
CA GLU A 47 1.32 11.10 14.55
C GLU A 47 1.85 9.86 13.81
N TRP A 48 3.10 9.89 13.35
CA TRP A 48 3.77 8.74 12.74
C TRP A 48 3.78 7.53 13.67
N ARG A 49 4.09 7.73 14.96
CA ARG A 49 4.07 6.65 15.97
C ARG A 49 2.66 6.07 16.12
N THR A 50 1.63 6.92 16.10
CA THR A 50 0.22 6.51 16.21
C THR A 50 -0.20 5.67 15.00
N ILE A 51 0.06 6.14 13.78
CA ILE A 51 -0.23 5.40 12.54
C ILE A 51 0.53 4.07 12.53
N ARG A 52 1.82 4.06 12.88
CA ARG A 52 2.63 2.84 12.92
C ARG A 52 2.12 1.84 13.96
N LYS A 53 1.68 2.31 15.12
CA LYS A 53 1.07 1.46 16.16
C LYS A 53 -0.24 0.84 15.67
N ALA A 54 -1.09 1.62 15.00
CA ALA A 54 -2.31 1.10 14.38
C ALA A 54 -1.97 0.02 13.33
N LEU A 55 -1.08 0.31 12.37
CA LEU A 55 -0.63 -0.65 11.36
C LEU A 55 -0.09 -1.94 11.99
N ASN A 56 0.80 -1.84 12.98
CA ASN A 56 1.35 -3.01 13.68
C ASN A 56 0.25 -3.83 14.36
N THR A 57 -0.77 -3.18 14.89
CA THR A 57 -1.89 -3.85 15.58
C THR A 57 -2.73 -4.67 14.60
N TYR A 58 -3.01 -4.15 13.41
CA TYR A 58 -3.88 -4.85 12.45
C TYR A 58 -3.13 -5.80 11.52
N LEU A 59 -1.89 -5.47 11.15
CA LEU A 59 -1.13 -6.22 10.15
C LEU A 59 -0.19 -7.28 10.76
N ILE A 60 0.21 -7.13 12.03
CA ILE A 60 1.27 -7.96 12.63
C ILE A 60 0.84 -8.60 13.95
N HIS A 61 -0.01 -7.95 14.74
CA HIS A 61 -0.36 -8.45 16.06
C HIS A 61 -1.13 -9.78 15.99
N GLN A 62 -0.61 -10.80 16.69
CA GLN A 62 -1.08 -12.19 16.60
C GLN A 62 -2.58 -12.34 16.84
N HIS A 63 -3.15 -11.61 17.81
CA HIS A 63 -4.57 -11.70 18.11
C HIS A 63 -5.43 -11.26 16.90
N LYS A 64 -5.10 -10.11 16.29
CA LYS A 64 -5.83 -9.62 15.10
C LYS A 64 -5.60 -10.53 13.89
N LEU A 65 -4.38 -11.03 13.70
CA LEU A 65 -4.09 -12.02 12.65
C LEU A 65 -4.91 -13.31 12.80
N ASN A 66 -5.20 -13.73 14.03
CA ASN A 66 -6.06 -14.88 14.30
C ASN A 66 -7.54 -14.56 14.04
N THR A 67 -8.02 -13.38 14.41
CA THR A 67 -9.40 -12.95 14.13
C THR A 67 -9.67 -12.86 12.63
N LEU A 68 -8.69 -12.40 11.85
CA LEU A 68 -8.80 -12.28 10.38
C LEU A 68 -8.32 -13.54 9.66
N ARG A 69 -8.21 -14.69 10.34
CA ARG A 69 -7.70 -15.94 9.76
C ARG A 69 -8.57 -16.41 8.61
N ASP A 70 -9.89 -16.46 8.81
CA ASP A 70 -10.83 -17.02 7.85
C ASP A 70 -10.83 -16.22 6.54
N LEU A 71 -10.76 -14.89 6.66
CA LEU A 71 -10.57 -13.97 5.54
C LEU A 71 -9.31 -14.31 4.72
N ARG A 72 -8.17 -14.55 5.39
CA ARG A 72 -6.94 -14.93 4.70
C ARG A 72 -7.00 -16.33 4.09
N GLN A 73 -7.70 -17.26 4.73
CA GLN A 73 -7.91 -18.61 4.22
C GLN A 73 -8.74 -18.58 2.93
N ASN A 74 -9.81 -17.79 2.87
CA ASN A 74 -10.65 -17.64 1.68
C ASN A 74 -9.85 -17.21 0.44
N VAL A 75 -8.88 -16.30 0.61
CA VAL A 75 -8.00 -15.86 -0.50
C VAL A 75 -7.16 -17.04 -1.01
N VAL A 76 -6.57 -17.83 -0.10
CA VAL A 76 -5.77 -19.01 -0.45
C VAL A 76 -6.63 -20.09 -1.10
N GLU A 77 -7.84 -20.33 -0.60
CA GLU A 77 -8.76 -21.31 -1.17
C GLU A 77 -9.13 -20.94 -2.61
N GLY A 78 -9.47 -19.67 -2.87
CA GLY A 78 -9.73 -19.19 -4.23
C GLY A 78 -8.50 -19.32 -5.15
N MET A 79 -7.29 -19.09 -4.64
CA MET A 79 -6.04 -19.29 -5.39
C MET A 79 -5.87 -20.78 -5.76
N LEU A 80 -6.11 -21.68 -4.80
CA LEU A 80 -6.01 -23.12 -5.03
C LEU A 80 -7.06 -23.60 -6.03
N GLU A 81 -8.28 -23.07 -5.98
CA GLU A 81 -9.31 -23.36 -6.96
C GLU A 81 -8.91 -22.92 -8.37
N PHE A 82 -8.38 -21.71 -8.51
CA PHE A 82 -7.86 -21.20 -9.79
C PHE A 82 -6.73 -22.08 -10.34
N LEU A 83 -5.80 -22.53 -9.50
CA LEU A 83 -4.72 -23.42 -9.90
C LEU A 83 -5.24 -24.80 -10.32
N ARG A 84 -6.21 -25.36 -9.59
CA ARG A 84 -6.87 -26.63 -9.95
C ARG A 84 -7.59 -26.52 -11.29
N GLU A 85 -8.31 -25.44 -11.53
CA GLU A 85 -9.00 -25.18 -12.81
C GLU A 85 -7.99 -25.05 -13.96
N SER A 86 -6.91 -24.30 -13.75
CA SER A 86 -5.84 -24.12 -14.74
C SER A 86 -5.14 -25.44 -15.08
N GLY A 87 -4.88 -26.27 -14.06
CA GLY A 87 -4.32 -27.61 -14.22
C GLY A 87 -5.24 -28.54 -15.02
N ARG A 88 -6.56 -28.53 -14.74
CA ARG A 88 -7.55 -29.29 -15.51
C ARG A 88 -7.60 -28.85 -16.97
N LYS A 89 -7.49 -27.55 -17.23
CA LYS A 89 -7.47 -26.97 -18.59
C LYS A 89 -6.11 -27.05 -19.27
N LYS A 90 -5.06 -27.51 -18.57
CA LYS A 90 -3.65 -27.53 -19.02
C LYS A 90 -3.16 -26.17 -19.51
N VAL A 91 -3.60 -25.09 -18.85
CA VAL A 91 -3.20 -23.72 -19.18
C VAL A 91 -2.01 -23.30 -18.31
N ALA A 92 -1.01 -22.66 -18.93
CA ALA A 92 0.13 -22.11 -18.22
C ALA A 92 -0.30 -20.97 -17.28
N VAL A 93 0.27 -20.93 -16.09
CA VAL A 93 -0.02 -19.90 -15.09
C VAL A 93 1.20 -19.01 -14.90
N ASP A 94 1.00 -17.71 -15.03
CA ASP A 94 2.01 -16.71 -14.67
C ASP A 94 2.06 -16.55 -13.15
N ILE A 95 3.13 -17.06 -12.54
CA ILE A 95 3.31 -17.02 -11.08
C ILE A 95 3.49 -15.59 -10.56
N GLY A 96 4.07 -14.68 -11.35
CA GLY A 96 4.24 -13.28 -10.96
C GLY A 96 2.90 -12.55 -10.89
N LYS A 97 2.03 -12.77 -11.87
CA LYS A 97 0.65 -12.24 -11.84
C LYS A 97 -0.17 -12.86 -10.70
N LEU A 98 -0.05 -14.17 -10.51
CA LEU A 98 -0.79 -14.87 -9.45
C LEU A 98 -0.35 -14.39 -8.05
N SER A 99 0.96 -14.30 -7.80
CA SER A 99 1.49 -13.88 -6.50
C SER A 99 1.10 -12.44 -6.17
N PHE A 100 1.14 -11.54 -7.18
CA PHE A 100 0.64 -10.17 -7.03
C PHE A 100 -0.85 -10.14 -6.67
N ALA A 101 -1.68 -10.90 -7.39
CA ALA A 101 -3.12 -10.94 -7.14
C ALA A 101 -3.45 -11.51 -5.74
N VAL A 102 -2.72 -12.54 -5.31
CA VAL A 102 -2.86 -13.12 -3.97
C VAL A 102 -2.44 -12.12 -2.90
N ALA A 103 -1.28 -11.48 -3.04
CA ALA A 103 -0.80 -10.48 -2.08
C ALA A 103 -1.78 -9.30 -1.96
N LEU A 104 -2.28 -8.81 -3.10
CA LEU A 104 -3.29 -7.75 -3.13
C LEU A 104 -4.56 -8.17 -2.42
N ASN A 105 -5.13 -9.33 -2.77
CA ASN A 105 -6.35 -9.81 -2.14
C ASN A 105 -6.16 -10.06 -0.63
N GLN A 106 -5.00 -10.55 -0.19
CA GLN A 106 -4.71 -10.68 1.25
C GLN A 106 -4.73 -9.33 1.96
N MET A 107 -4.08 -8.31 1.39
CA MET A 107 -4.05 -6.96 1.96
C MET A 107 -5.44 -6.31 1.94
N SER A 108 -6.12 -6.32 0.79
CA SER A 108 -7.43 -5.68 0.65
C SER A 108 -8.49 -6.35 1.52
N ASN A 109 -8.43 -7.68 1.67
CA ASN A 109 -9.35 -8.40 2.52
C ASN A 109 -9.10 -8.12 4.01
N THR A 110 -7.84 -8.04 4.42
CA THR A 110 -7.47 -7.63 5.79
C THR A 110 -7.89 -6.20 6.11
N CYS A 111 -7.75 -5.29 5.15
CA CYS A 111 -8.04 -3.87 5.36
C CYS A 111 -9.51 -3.49 5.20
N LEU A 112 -10.21 -4.12 4.25
CA LEU A 112 -11.53 -3.70 3.74
C LEU A 112 -12.55 -4.84 3.67
N SER A 113 -12.18 -6.07 4.04
CA SER A 113 -13.01 -7.27 3.91
C SER A 113 -13.46 -7.58 2.47
N LEU A 114 -12.67 -7.16 1.47
CA LEU A 114 -12.98 -7.32 0.04
C LEU A 114 -11.76 -7.83 -0.74
N ASN A 115 -12.00 -8.66 -1.76
CA ASN A 115 -10.99 -8.98 -2.77
C ASN A 115 -11.00 -7.92 -3.88
N MET A 116 -9.90 -7.17 -4.04
CA MET A 116 -9.79 -6.14 -5.07
C MET A 116 -9.51 -6.67 -6.48
N THR A 117 -9.08 -7.94 -6.60
CA THR A 117 -8.81 -8.53 -7.91
C THR A 117 -9.31 -9.97 -8.02
N SER A 118 -9.47 -10.43 -9.26
CA SER A 118 -9.73 -11.83 -9.57
C SER A 118 -8.47 -12.46 -10.14
N TYR A 119 -8.33 -13.77 -9.95
CA TYR A 119 -7.21 -14.52 -10.51
C TYR A 119 -7.28 -14.68 -12.03
N LYS A 120 -8.42 -14.31 -12.66
CA LYS A 120 -8.69 -14.48 -14.09
C LYS A 120 -8.57 -13.18 -14.90
N SER A 121 -8.66 -12.02 -14.24
CA SER A 121 -8.60 -10.70 -14.88
C SER A 121 -7.23 -10.07 -14.69
N ASP A 122 -6.74 -9.40 -15.73
CA ASP A 122 -5.41 -8.82 -15.72
C ASP A 122 -5.33 -7.49 -14.95
N ASP A 123 -6.43 -6.73 -14.86
CA ASP A 123 -6.50 -5.48 -14.07
C ASP A 123 -7.96 -5.16 -13.71
N ILE A 124 -8.37 -5.44 -12.46
CA ILE A 124 -9.70 -5.06 -11.98
C ILE A 124 -9.68 -3.61 -11.53
N GLY A 125 -10.49 -2.77 -12.17
CA GLY A 125 -10.73 -1.39 -11.76
C GLY A 125 -9.57 -0.42 -11.96
N GLY A 126 -8.44 -0.84 -12.55
CA GLY A 126 -7.25 -0.01 -12.78
C GLY A 126 -6.19 -0.09 -11.68
N PHE A 127 -6.38 -0.95 -10.67
CA PHE A 127 -5.47 -1.05 -9.52
C PHE A 127 -4.06 -1.46 -9.93
N LYS A 128 -3.93 -2.51 -10.76
CA LYS A 128 -2.62 -3.03 -11.16
C LYS A 128 -1.89 -2.00 -12.01
N THR A 129 -2.62 -1.28 -12.87
CA THR A 129 -2.06 -0.18 -13.66
C THR A 129 -1.55 0.94 -12.75
N ALA A 130 -2.31 1.32 -11.72
CA ALA A 130 -1.88 2.36 -10.77
C ALA A 130 -0.64 1.95 -9.96
N VAL A 131 -0.62 0.72 -9.39
CA VAL A 131 0.57 0.20 -8.67
C VAL A 131 1.79 0.12 -9.59
N LYS A 132 1.63 -0.44 -10.79
CA LYS A 132 2.71 -0.54 -11.76
C LYS A 132 3.27 0.83 -12.13
N THR A 133 2.39 1.80 -12.35
CA THR A 133 2.79 3.19 -12.63
C THR A 133 3.64 3.75 -11.49
N LEU A 134 3.21 3.61 -10.24
CA LEU A 134 3.99 4.05 -9.07
C LEU A 134 5.34 3.34 -8.97
N MET A 135 5.39 2.01 -9.10
CA MET A 135 6.64 1.24 -9.08
C MET A 135 7.62 1.70 -10.16
N GLU A 136 7.13 2.02 -11.36
CA GLU A 136 7.95 2.49 -12.47
C GLU A 136 8.48 3.90 -12.23
N VAL A 137 7.65 4.84 -11.77
CA VAL A 137 8.06 6.24 -11.55
C VAL A 137 8.93 6.40 -10.29
N ASP A 138 8.67 5.65 -9.23
CA ASP A 138 9.45 5.67 -7.99
C ASP A 138 10.84 5.04 -8.16
N GLY A 139 10.95 4.03 -9.03
CA GLY A 139 12.23 3.38 -9.35
C GLY A 139 13.06 4.12 -10.40
N LYS A 140 12.51 5.15 -11.04
CA LYS A 140 13.14 5.84 -12.16
C LYS A 140 14.05 6.97 -11.65
N PHE A 141 15.24 7.06 -12.24
CA PHE A 141 16.09 8.24 -12.03
C PHE A 141 15.36 9.51 -12.45
N ASN A 142 15.32 10.49 -11.54
CA ASN A 142 14.63 11.75 -11.73
C ASN A 142 15.60 12.93 -11.63
N MET A 143 15.77 13.66 -12.73
CA MET A 143 16.63 14.85 -12.80
C MET A 143 16.20 15.95 -11.85
N ALA A 144 14.89 16.04 -11.55
CA ALA A 144 14.36 17.05 -10.63
C ALA A 144 14.84 16.84 -9.18
N ASP A 145 15.24 15.62 -8.82
CA ASP A 145 15.82 15.30 -7.51
C ASP A 145 17.29 15.70 -7.38
N ILE A 146 18.02 15.77 -8.50
CA ILE A 146 19.43 16.18 -8.54
C ILE A 146 19.58 17.69 -8.78
N PHE A 147 18.72 18.26 -9.62
CA PHE A 147 18.74 19.66 -10.01
C PHE A 147 17.41 20.33 -9.62
N PRO A 148 17.30 20.89 -8.39
CA PRO A 148 16.05 21.47 -7.90
C PRO A 148 15.45 22.55 -8.80
N VAL A 149 16.27 23.26 -9.57
CA VAL A 149 15.83 24.26 -10.57
C VAL A 149 14.92 23.67 -11.65
N LEU A 150 14.99 22.35 -11.90
CA LEU A 150 14.18 21.66 -12.90
C LEU A 150 12.82 21.17 -12.36
N LYS A 151 12.58 21.17 -11.04
CA LYS A 151 11.33 20.68 -10.42
C LYS A 151 10.05 21.27 -11.01
N PRO A 152 9.96 22.60 -11.26
CA PRO A 152 8.75 23.18 -11.83
C PRO A 152 8.44 22.67 -13.24
N LEU A 153 9.45 22.21 -13.98
CA LEU A 153 9.30 21.77 -15.38
C LEU A 153 8.89 20.31 -15.51
N ASP A 154 9.15 19.47 -14.50
CA ASP A 154 8.97 18.00 -14.55
C ASP A 154 9.50 17.42 -15.90
N PRO A 155 10.81 17.54 -16.19
CA PRO A 155 11.35 17.31 -17.54
C PRO A 155 11.18 15.87 -18.03
N GLN A 156 10.97 14.91 -17.12
CA GLN A 156 10.77 13.50 -17.44
C GLN A 156 9.30 13.07 -17.29
N ASN A 157 8.40 14.01 -17.00
CA ASN A 157 6.99 13.80 -16.79
C ASN A 157 6.70 12.74 -15.70
N ILE A 158 7.61 12.61 -14.73
CA ILE A 158 7.60 11.57 -13.68
C ILE A 158 6.54 11.93 -12.65
N ARG A 159 6.57 13.18 -12.18
CA ARG A 159 5.62 13.69 -11.17
C ARG A 159 4.19 13.68 -11.72
N ARG A 160 3.99 14.07 -12.98
CA ARG A 160 2.67 14.01 -13.62
C ARG A 160 2.14 12.58 -13.77
N GLN A 161 2.99 11.61 -14.11
CA GLN A 161 2.59 10.19 -14.19
C GLN A 161 2.21 9.64 -12.81
N ALA A 162 3.00 9.95 -11.78
CA ALA A 162 2.69 9.58 -10.40
C ALA A 162 1.34 10.16 -9.96
N LYS A 163 1.05 11.42 -10.31
CA LYS A 163 -0.22 12.06 -9.97
C LYS A 163 -1.43 11.28 -10.47
N VAL A 164 -1.41 10.78 -11.71
CA VAL A 164 -2.52 9.99 -12.26
C VAL A 164 -2.79 8.74 -11.42
N ALA A 165 -1.74 8.07 -10.93
CA ALA A 165 -1.87 6.91 -10.08
C ALA A 165 -2.33 7.29 -8.66
N TYR A 166 -1.76 8.33 -8.05
CA TYR A 166 -2.20 8.81 -6.73
C TYR A 166 -3.66 9.26 -6.73
N ASP A 167 -4.08 10.04 -7.73
CA ASP A 167 -5.48 10.47 -7.88
C ASP A 167 -6.42 9.26 -8.04
N TRP A 168 -5.95 8.15 -8.63
CA TRP A 168 -6.71 6.90 -8.69
C TRP A 168 -6.84 6.25 -7.30
N PHE A 169 -5.74 6.13 -6.55
CA PHE A 169 -5.77 5.58 -5.19
C PHE A 169 -6.61 6.41 -4.23
N ASP A 170 -6.55 7.72 -4.34
CA ASP A 170 -7.37 8.64 -3.54
C ASP A 170 -8.86 8.39 -3.80
N ARG A 171 -9.30 8.45 -5.07
CA ARG A 171 -10.70 8.18 -5.45
C ARG A 171 -11.20 6.83 -4.92
N VAL A 172 -10.40 5.79 -5.05
CA VAL A 172 -10.76 4.44 -4.62
C VAL A 172 -10.87 4.37 -3.09
N THR A 173 -9.90 4.92 -2.37
CA THR A 173 -9.89 4.96 -0.91
C THR A 173 -11.06 5.77 -0.36
N THR A 174 -11.32 6.96 -0.90
CA THR A 174 -12.47 7.81 -0.52
C THR A 174 -13.80 7.13 -0.83
N GLY A 175 -13.87 6.37 -1.93
CA GLY A 175 -15.02 5.52 -2.26
C GLY A 175 -15.32 4.51 -1.15
N PHE A 176 -14.32 3.73 -0.72
CA PHE A 176 -14.47 2.74 0.35
C PHE A 176 -14.84 3.38 1.70
N ILE A 177 -14.20 4.50 2.06
CA ILE A 177 -14.55 5.24 3.28
C ILE A 177 -16.02 5.68 3.23
N SER A 178 -16.45 6.26 2.11
CA SER A 178 -17.81 6.77 1.93
C SER A 178 -18.86 5.64 2.00
N GLU A 179 -18.59 4.51 1.34
CA GLU A 179 -19.45 3.33 1.42
C GLU A 179 -19.52 2.79 2.84
N ARG A 180 -18.39 2.73 3.55
CA ARG A 180 -18.35 2.24 4.92
C ARG A 180 -19.11 3.14 5.89
N LEU A 181 -18.97 4.45 5.77
CA LEU A 181 -19.73 5.41 6.57
C LEU A 181 -21.24 5.28 6.32
N LYS A 182 -21.67 5.10 5.07
CA LYS A 182 -23.09 4.84 4.74
C LYS A 182 -23.59 3.54 5.38
N HIS A 183 -22.80 2.47 5.30
CA HIS A 183 -23.14 1.18 5.91
C HIS A 183 -23.33 1.29 7.43
N ARG A 184 -22.48 2.06 8.11
CA ARG A 184 -22.60 2.33 9.56
C ARG A 184 -23.86 3.11 9.91
N MET A 185 -24.28 4.06 9.07
CA MET A 185 -25.52 4.82 9.27
C MET A 185 -26.77 3.96 9.10
N SER A 186 -26.70 2.86 8.35
CA SER A 186 -27.83 1.93 8.15
C SER A 186 -28.04 0.89 9.27
N SER A 187 -27.35 1.00 10.40
CA SER A 187 -27.44 0.07 11.56
C SER A 187 -27.15 -1.40 11.23
N LEU A 188 -26.42 -1.66 10.14
CA LEU A 188 -25.94 -3.00 9.77
C LEU A 188 -24.74 -3.41 10.64
N GLU A 189 -24.50 -4.71 10.74
CA GLU A 189 -23.37 -5.26 11.50
C GLU A 189 -22.03 -4.77 10.95
N ARG A 190 -21.11 -4.37 11.83
CA ARG A 190 -19.78 -3.90 11.41
C ARG A 190 -18.96 -5.06 10.82
N PHE A 191 -18.09 -4.77 9.87
CA PHE A 191 -17.17 -5.75 9.30
C PHE A 191 -16.05 -6.10 10.28
N GLY A 192 -15.71 -5.19 11.20
CA GLY A 192 -14.69 -5.42 12.23
C GLY A 192 -13.26 -5.46 11.68
N ASP A 193 -13.06 -5.00 10.45
CA ASP A 193 -11.76 -4.92 9.80
C ASP A 193 -10.96 -3.68 10.21
N MET A 194 -9.80 -3.50 9.57
CA MET A 194 -8.91 -2.40 9.86
C MET A 194 -9.57 -1.04 9.57
N LEU A 195 -10.27 -0.89 8.44
CA LEU A 195 -10.96 0.37 8.12
C LEU A 195 -12.02 0.71 9.16
N ASP A 196 -12.79 -0.28 9.62
CA ASP A 196 -13.76 -0.05 10.69
C ASP A 196 -13.09 0.48 11.96
N SER A 197 -11.96 -0.10 12.31
CA SER A 197 -11.25 0.31 13.51
C SER A 197 -10.64 1.70 13.37
N LEU A 198 -10.09 2.06 12.19
CA LEU A 198 -9.54 3.39 11.92
C LEU A 198 -10.64 4.48 11.99
N LEU A 199 -11.83 4.19 11.49
CA LEU A 199 -12.98 5.10 11.57
C LEU A 199 -13.50 5.30 13.01
N ASP A 200 -13.18 4.39 13.93
CA ASP A 200 -13.53 4.56 15.36
C ASP A 200 -12.54 5.48 16.10
N TYR A 201 -11.36 5.75 15.53
CA TYR A 201 -10.37 6.70 16.05
C TYR A 201 -10.53 8.12 15.47
N SER A 202 -11.41 8.31 14.48
CA SER A 202 -11.69 9.59 13.82
C SER A 202 -12.80 10.34 14.53
#